data_AF-A0A662IA36-F1
#
_entry.id   AF-A0A662IA36-F1
#
_cell.length_a   1.000
_cell.length_b   1.000
_cell.length_c   1.000
_cell.angle_alpha   90.00
_cell.angle_beta   90.00
_cell.angle_gamma   90.00
#
_symmetry.space_group_name_H-M   'P 1'
#
loop_
_entity.id
_entity.type
_entity.pdbx_description
1 polymer ?
#
loop_
_entity_poly.entity_id
_entity_poly.type
_entity_poly.pdbx_seq_one_letter_code
_entity_poly.pdbx_strand_id
1 'polypeptide(L)'
;MDRGDLRRLAEGLLPRVADPIDALARIAEERGLDPPNPSGQLFRVFERHGVVLAYLFGSRARGTARRGSDYDFAVLFARDDVSVEEEIALALGLAEALGVPSDKVDVVALNRADPELIARVLKEGKLLYARSEDERRRWERRTLLELLRLSDLTAVYAARALKHVKRVGSRAEGQAPHS
;
A
#
# COMPACT_ATOMS: atom_id res chain seq x y z
N MET A 1 -24.20 -0.35 -6.80
CA MET A 1 -24.05 -0.07 -5.37
C MET A 1 -23.05 1.06 -5.24
N ASP A 2 -23.48 2.22 -4.76
CA ASP A 2 -22.64 3.42 -4.62
C ASP A 2 -21.75 3.34 -3.35
N ARG A 3 -20.65 4.10 -3.31
CA ARG A 3 -19.82 4.28 -2.09
C ARG A 3 -20.66 4.76 -0.90
N GLY A 4 -21.67 5.58 -1.13
CA GLY A 4 -22.62 6.02 -0.11
C GLY A 4 -23.56 4.93 0.39
N ASP A 5 -23.88 3.93 -0.43
CA ASP A 5 -24.69 2.78 -0.03
C ASP A 5 -23.88 1.79 0.80
N LEU A 6 -22.63 1.52 0.39
CA LEU A 6 -21.71 0.67 1.15
C LEU A 6 -21.41 1.26 2.53
N ARG A 7 -21.24 2.59 2.61
CA ARG A 7 -20.99 3.30 3.87
C ARG A 7 -22.19 3.24 4.80
N ARG A 8 -23.42 3.44 4.29
CA ARG A 8 -24.66 3.30 5.09
C ARG A 8 -24.90 1.87 5.55
N LEU A 9 -24.60 0.89 4.70
CA LEU A 9 -24.64 -0.52 5.08
C LEU A 9 -23.62 -0.82 6.18
N ALA A 10 -22.38 -0.35 6.04
CA ALA A 10 -21.35 -0.53 7.06
C ALA A 10 -21.72 0.15 8.38
N GLU A 11 -22.16 1.42 8.35
CA GLU A 11 -22.58 2.17 9.54
C GLU A 11 -23.80 1.55 10.24
N GLY A 12 -24.70 0.89 9.49
CA GLY A 12 -25.86 0.18 10.06
C GLY A 12 -25.56 -1.25 10.52
N LEU A 13 -24.60 -1.92 9.89
CA LEU A 13 -24.23 -3.30 10.21
C LEU A 13 -23.18 -3.39 11.31
N LEU A 14 -22.19 -2.48 11.35
CA LEU A 14 -21.10 -2.50 12.32
C LEU A 14 -21.58 -2.55 13.78
N PRO A 15 -22.56 -1.74 14.22
CA PRO A 15 -23.09 -1.83 15.58
C PRO A 15 -23.83 -3.14 15.84
N ARG A 16 -24.43 -3.74 14.80
CA ARG A 16 -25.21 -4.98 14.89
C ARG A 16 -24.35 -6.24 14.85
N VAL A 17 -23.11 -6.15 14.35
CA VAL A 17 -22.15 -7.26 14.35
C VAL A 17 -21.21 -7.22 15.54
N ALA A 18 -21.17 -6.12 16.32
CA ALA A 18 -20.34 -6.03 17.52
C ALA A 18 -20.66 -7.14 18.54
N ASP A 19 -21.93 -7.26 18.97
CA ASP A 19 -22.32 -8.30 19.94
C ASP A 19 -22.12 -9.73 19.39
N PRO A 20 -22.46 -10.03 18.12
CA PRO A 20 -22.11 -11.32 17.52
C PRO A 20 -20.61 -11.61 17.45
N ILE A 21 -19.77 -10.60 17.17
CA ILE A 21 -18.31 -10.76 17.15
C ILE A 21 -17.78 -11.09 18.55
N ASP A 22 -18.24 -10.38 19.58
CA ASP A 22 -17.85 -10.64 20.97
C ASP A 22 -18.34 -12.00 21.46
N ALA A 23 -19.54 -12.40 21.06
CA ALA A 23 -20.09 -13.72 21.36
C ALA A 23 -19.29 -14.83 20.67
N LEU A 24 -18.96 -14.66 19.39
CA LEU A 24 -18.12 -15.61 18.65
C LEU A 24 -16.70 -15.67 19.21
N ALA A 25 -16.12 -14.55 19.63
CA ALA A 25 -14.80 -14.49 20.26
C ALA A 25 -14.77 -15.28 21.57
N ARG A 26 -15.77 -15.11 22.45
CA ARG A 26 -15.88 -15.90 23.69
C ARG A 26 -16.05 -17.40 23.43
N ILE A 27 -16.91 -17.76 22.47
CA ILE A 27 -17.12 -19.17 22.08
C ILE A 27 -15.83 -19.78 21.50
N ALA A 28 -15.03 -18.98 20.80
CA ALA A 28 -13.75 -19.39 20.25
C ALA A 28 -12.71 -19.63 21.39
N GLU A 29 -12.60 -18.70 22.34
CA GLU A 29 -11.75 -18.84 23.54
C GLU A 29 -12.11 -20.07 24.38
N GLU A 30 -13.41 -20.28 24.68
CA GLU A 30 -13.90 -21.43 25.46
C GLU A 30 -13.61 -22.78 24.80
N ARG A 31 -13.49 -22.81 23.46
CA ARG A 31 -13.20 -24.01 22.68
C ARG A 31 -11.71 -24.17 22.34
N GLY A 32 -10.84 -23.28 22.83
CA GLY A 32 -9.43 -23.26 22.45
C GLY A 32 -9.21 -23.02 20.95
N LEU A 33 -10.24 -22.50 20.27
CA LEU A 33 -10.15 -22.00 18.92
C LEU A 33 -9.64 -20.58 19.07
N ASP A 34 -8.33 -20.37 19.13
CA ASP A 34 -7.79 -19.03 18.94
C ASP A 34 -8.34 -18.57 17.57
N PRO A 35 -9.23 -17.55 17.49
CA PRO A 35 -9.62 -17.04 16.20
C PRO A 35 -8.29 -16.69 15.52
N PRO A 36 -8.04 -17.10 14.26
CA PRO A 36 -6.84 -16.67 13.58
C PRO A 36 -6.89 -15.15 13.64
N ASN A 37 -6.08 -14.58 14.51
CA ASN A 37 -5.89 -13.16 14.65
C ASN A 37 -4.62 -12.91 13.84
N PRO A 38 -4.72 -12.88 12.50
CA PRO A 38 -3.56 -12.65 11.66
C PRO A 38 -2.87 -11.36 12.09
N SER A 39 -3.60 -10.38 12.64
CA SER A 39 -3.03 -9.14 13.16
C SER A 39 -1.95 -9.37 14.22
N GLY A 40 -2.14 -10.31 15.17
CA GLY A 40 -1.16 -10.58 16.23
C GLY A 40 0.05 -11.39 15.78
N GLN A 41 -0.12 -12.31 14.83
CA GLN A 41 1.00 -13.08 14.26
C GLN A 41 1.83 -12.22 13.30
N LEU A 42 1.16 -11.43 12.44
CA LEU A 42 1.81 -10.48 11.54
C LEU A 42 2.59 -9.42 12.32
N PHE A 43 2.02 -8.88 13.42
CA PHE A 43 2.72 -7.91 14.27
C PHE A 43 4.07 -8.45 14.76
N ARG A 44 4.09 -9.69 15.27
CA ARG A 44 5.32 -10.36 15.72
C ARG A 44 6.32 -10.61 14.59
N VAL A 45 5.85 -10.85 13.37
CA VAL A 45 6.73 -11.00 12.21
C VAL A 45 7.36 -9.65 11.84
N PHE A 46 6.57 -8.58 11.76
CA PHE A 46 7.06 -7.23 11.48
C PHE A 46 8.09 -6.76 12.51
N GLU A 47 7.78 -6.93 13.80
CA GLU A 47 8.66 -6.52 14.89
C GLU A 47 10.02 -7.24 14.83
N ARG A 48 10.02 -8.57 14.64
CA ARG A 48 11.25 -9.38 14.52
C ARG A 48 12.13 -8.98 13.34
N HIS A 49 11.55 -8.47 12.26
CA HIS A 49 12.28 -8.03 11.07
C HIS A 49 12.64 -6.53 11.10
N GLY A 50 12.48 -5.84 12.22
CA GLY A 50 12.88 -4.44 12.36
C GLY A 50 12.04 -3.47 11.52
N VAL A 51 10.77 -3.82 11.27
CA VAL A 51 9.84 -2.99 10.53
C VAL A 51 9.41 -1.79 11.37
N VAL A 52 9.32 -0.62 10.73
CA VAL A 52 8.81 0.63 11.30
C VAL A 52 7.34 0.81 10.99
N LEU A 53 6.93 0.53 9.75
CA LEU A 53 5.53 0.53 9.35
C LEU A 53 5.30 -0.46 8.21
N ALA A 54 4.09 -1.00 8.12
CA ALA A 54 3.67 -1.86 7.03
C ALA A 54 2.26 -1.53 6.58
N TYR A 55 2.06 -1.46 5.27
CA TYR A 55 0.76 -1.31 4.62
C TYR A 55 0.47 -2.55 3.79
N LEU A 56 -0.79 -3.00 3.81
CA LEU A 56 -1.33 -3.83 2.74
C LEU A 56 -1.76 -2.91 1.60
N PHE A 57 -1.31 -3.14 0.38
CA PHE A 57 -1.73 -2.39 -0.80
C PHE A 57 -2.32 -3.31 -1.87
N GLY A 58 -2.50 -2.80 -3.09
CA GLY A 58 -2.91 -3.61 -4.23
C GLY A 58 -4.37 -4.05 -4.19
N SER A 59 -4.64 -5.20 -4.82
CA SER A 59 -6.02 -5.66 -5.08
C SER A 59 -6.81 -5.93 -3.80
N ARG A 60 -6.14 -6.40 -2.74
CA ARG A 60 -6.73 -6.68 -1.43
C ARG A 60 -7.05 -5.40 -0.66
N ALA A 61 -6.18 -4.40 -0.75
CA ALA A 61 -6.46 -3.10 -0.16
C ALA A 61 -7.66 -2.42 -0.84
N ARG A 62 -7.75 -2.50 -2.18
CA ARG A 62 -8.87 -1.95 -2.98
C ARG A 62 -10.19 -2.73 -2.86
N GLY A 63 -10.19 -3.92 -2.27
CA GLY A 63 -11.38 -4.77 -2.17
C GLY A 63 -11.79 -5.44 -3.48
N THR A 64 -10.92 -5.44 -4.49
CA THR A 64 -11.14 -6.07 -5.80
C THR A 64 -10.45 -7.43 -5.93
N ALA A 65 -9.90 -7.95 -4.81
CA ALA A 65 -9.20 -9.22 -4.77
C ALA A 65 -10.14 -10.40 -5.03
N ARG A 66 -9.63 -11.40 -5.76
CA ARG A 66 -10.25 -12.71 -5.93
C ARG A 66 -9.62 -13.69 -4.95
N ARG A 67 -10.21 -14.88 -4.79
CA ARG A 67 -9.74 -15.92 -3.85
C ARG A 67 -8.26 -16.30 -4.03
N GLY A 68 -7.72 -16.18 -5.25
CA GLY A 68 -6.32 -16.46 -5.58
C GLY A 68 -5.41 -15.24 -5.69
N SER A 69 -5.87 -14.04 -5.32
CA SER A 69 -5.05 -12.83 -5.37
C SER A 69 -3.93 -12.84 -4.34
N ASP A 70 -2.80 -12.26 -4.71
CA ASP A 70 -1.61 -12.18 -3.86
C ASP A 70 -1.81 -11.12 -2.75
N TYR A 71 -0.97 -11.18 -1.72
CA TYR A 71 -0.91 -10.22 -0.62
C TYR A 71 0.27 -9.29 -0.85
N ASP A 72 -0.03 -8.06 -1.27
CA ASP A 72 0.97 -7.03 -1.52
C ASP A 72 1.25 -6.22 -0.24
N PHE A 73 2.44 -6.35 0.34
CA PHE A 73 2.88 -5.61 1.52
C PHE A 73 3.95 -4.56 1.15
N ALA A 74 3.71 -3.32 1.54
CA ALA A 74 4.68 -2.25 1.45
C ALA A 74 5.21 -1.93 2.84
N VAL A 75 6.53 -2.08 3.03
CA VAL A 75 7.14 -2.13 4.36
C VAL A 75 8.27 -1.12 4.44
N LEU A 76 8.30 -0.31 5.48
CA LEU A 76 9.44 0.53 5.80
C LEU A 76 10.26 -0.14 6.90
N PHE A 77 11.52 -0.39 6.63
CA PHE A 77 12.46 -0.91 7.62
C PHE A 77 13.15 0.23 8.37
N ALA A 78 13.63 -0.05 9.58
CA ALA A 78 14.32 0.93 10.40
C ALA A 78 15.69 1.34 9.83
N ARG A 79 16.27 0.49 9.00
CA ARG A 79 17.53 0.71 8.28
C ARG A 79 17.26 1.00 6.81
N ASP A 80 18.14 1.78 6.19
CA ASP A 80 18.02 2.16 4.77
C ASP A 80 18.66 1.15 3.83
N ASP A 81 19.65 0.37 4.29
CA ASP A 81 20.38 -0.65 3.56
C ASP A 81 19.67 -2.02 3.59
N VAL A 82 18.40 -2.05 3.19
CA VAL A 82 17.61 -3.28 3.15
C VAL A 82 18.02 -4.15 1.97
N SER A 83 18.44 -5.38 2.25
CA SER A 83 18.80 -6.36 1.23
C SER A 83 17.58 -7.09 0.66
N VAL A 84 17.70 -7.66 -0.54
CA VAL A 84 16.63 -8.47 -1.15
C VAL A 84 16.32 -9.70 -0.29
N GLU A 85 17.34 -10.27 0.34
CA GLU A 85 17.22 -11.42 1.24
C GLU A 85 16.33 -11.10 2.45
N GLU A 86 16.35 -9.87 2.96
CA GLU A 86 15.49 -9.44 4.06
C GLU A 86 14.02 -9.29 3.64
N GLU A 87 13.78 -8.76 2.43
CA GLU A 87 12.43 -8.70 1.86
C GLU A 87 11.86 -10.11 1.67
N ILE A 88 12.68 -11.05 1.17
CA ILE A 88 12.31 -12.47 1.03
C ILE A 88 12.06 -13.11 2.40
N ALA A 89 12.94 -12.91 3.38
CA ALA A 89 12.78 -13.45 4.72
C ALA A 89 11.48 -12.96 5.38
N LEU A 90 11.17 -11.67 5.22
CA LEU A 90 9.92 -11.11 5.70
C LEU A 90 8.73 -11.72 4.95
N ALA A 91 8.78 -11.83 3.62
CA ALA A 91 7.70 -12.43 2.83
C ALA A 91 7.40 -13.88 3.27
N LEU A 92 8.44 -14.68 3.52
CA LEU A 92 8.30 -16.05 4.04
C LEU A 92 7.64 -16.07 5.42
N GLY A 93 8.09 -15.21 6.35
CA GLY A 93 7.50 -15.12 7.68
C GLY A 93 6.04 -14.66 7.67
N LEU A 94 5.68 -13.76 6.75
CA LEU A 94 4.30 -13.31 6.57
C LEU A 94 3.44 -14.41 5.92
N ALA A 95 3.97 -15.15 4.95
CA ALA A 95 3.28 -16.28 4.33
C ALA A 95 2.95 -17.39 5.34
N GLU A 96 3.92 -17.73 6.19
CA GLU A 96 3.73 -18.67 7.31
C GLU A 96 2.65 -18.18 8.27
N ALA A 97 2.72 -16.90 8.70
CA ALA A 97 1.73 -16.30 9.59
C ALA A 97 0.32 -16.23 8.98
N LEU A 98 0.21 -16.15 7.65
CA LEU A 98 -1.06 -16.14 6.93
C LEU A 98 -1.57 -17.55 6.59
N GLY A 99 -0.75 -18.58 6.75
CA GLY A 99 -1.06 -19.94 6.30
C GLY A 99 -1.26 -20.04 4.78
N VAL A 100 -0.51 -19.25 4.01
CA VAL A 100 -0.59 -19.23 2.54
C VAL A 100 0.75 -19.63 1.91
N PRO A 101 0.75 -20.12 0.66
CA PRO A 101 1.98 -20.33 -0.10
C PRO A 101 2.83 -19.05 -0.19
N SER A 102 4.15 -19.19 -0.20
CA SER A 102 5.07 -18.04 -0.25
C SER A 102 4.98 -17.23 -1.53
N ASP A 103 4.59 -17.84 -2.65
CA ASP A 103 4.31 -17.17 -3.93
C ASP A 103 3.03 -16.32 -3.91
N LYS A 104 2.30 -16.33 -2.80
CA LYS A 104 1.13 -15.46 -2.56
C LYS A 104 1.42 -14.24 -1.73
N VAL A 105 2.67 -14.00 -1.35
CA VAL A 105 3.07 -12.85 -0.55
C VAL A 105 4.18 -12.10 -1.25
N ASP A 106 3.88 -10.86 -1.63
CA ASP A 106 4.83 -9.94 -2.20
C ASP A 106 5.16 -8.86 -1.16
N VAL A 107 6.44 -8.65 -0.90
CA VAL A 107 6.95 -7.60 -0.01
C VAL A 107 7.75 -6.62 -0.85
N VAL A 108 7.52 -5.33 -0.63
CA VAL A 108 8.33 -4.26 -1.22
C VAL A 108 8.83 -3.33 -0.12
N ALA A 109 10.15 -3.09 -0.10
CA ALA A 109 10.77 -2.12 0.79
C ALA A 109 10.51 -0.67 0.34
N LEU A 110 9.76 0.08 1.15
CA LEU A 110 9.49 1.51 0.97
C LEU A 110 10.74 2.39 1.08
N ASN A 111 11.83 1.89 1.66
CA ASN A 111 13.12 2.59 1.73
C ASN A 111 13.68 2.91 0.34
N ARG A 112 13.40 2.05 -0.65
CA ARG A 112 13.94 2.14 -2.02
C ARG A 112 12.87 2.06 -3.12
N ALA A 113 11.61 2.07 -2.73
CA ALA A 113 10.48 2.02 -3.66
C ALA A 113 10.47 3.23 -4.58
N ASP A 114 10.02 3.04 -5.81
CA ASP A 114 9.84 4.14 -6.75
C ASP A 114 8.71 5.10 -6.29
N PRO A 115 8.77 6.38 -6.67
CA PRO A 115 7.77 7.36 -6.26
C PRO A 115 6.33 7.02 -6.64
N GLU A 116 6.11 6.30 -7.75
CA GLU A 116 4.77 5.90 -8.20
C GLU A 116 4.16 4.86 -7.27
N LEU A 117 4.94 3.84 -6.89
CA LEU A 117 4.54 2.84 -5.91
C LEU A 117 4.25 3.49 -4.56
N ILE A 118 5.12 4.38 -4.08
CA ILE A 118 4.93 5.10 -2.83
C ILE A 118 3.62 5.90 -2.85
N ALA A 119 3.36 6.65 -3.94
CA ALA A 119 2.12 7.40 -4.09
C ALA A 119 0.89 6.48 -4.06
N ARG A 120 0.97 5.31 -4.70
CA ARG A 120 -0.09 4.30 -4.68
C ARG A 120 -0.32 3.75 -3.27
N VAL A 121 0.74 3.44 -2.52
CA VAL A 121 0.66 2.95 -1.13
C VAL A 121 0.04 4.00 -0.23
N LEU A 122 0.46 5.27 -0.31
CA LEU A 122 -0.12 6.34 0.49
C LEU A 122 -1.61 6.60 0.17
N LYS A 123 -2.01 6.39 -1.09
CA LYS A 123 -3.39 6.63 -1.54
C LYS A 123 -4.35 5.48 -1.24
N GLU A 124 -3.88 4.24 -1.40
CA GLU A 124 -4.74 3.04 -1.41
C GLU A 124 -4.41 2.06 -0.28
N GLY A 125 -3.24 2.20 0.34
CA GLY A 125 -2.74 1.29 1.35
C GLY A 125 -3.57 1.31 2.63
N LYS A 126 -3.73 0.13 3.22
CA LYS A 126 -4.30 -0.06 4.55
C LYS A 126 -3.16 -0.32 5.53
N LEU A 127 -3.01 0.57 6.51
CA LEU A 127 -2.00 0.41 7.56
C LEU A 127 -2.29 -0.88 8.35
N LEU A 128 -1.29 -1.74 8.47
CA LEU A 128 -1.36 -2.97 9.26
C LEU A 128 -0.50 -2.90 10.51
N TYR A 129 0.62 -2.19 10.44
CA TYR A 129 1.58 -2.09 11.52
C TYR A 129 2.25 -0.71 11.51
N ALA A 130 2.43 -0.14 12.69
CA ALA A 130 3.31 0.99 12.92
C ALA A 130 3.96 0.82 14.30
N ARG A 131 5.30 0.88 14.35
CA ARG A 131 6.06 0.84 15.60
C ARG A 131 5.70 2.02 16.51
N SER A 132 5.52 3.19 15.92
CA SER A 132 4.94 4.34 16.59
C SER A 132 4.18 5.23 15.60
N GLU A 133 3.09 5.83 16.09
CA GLU A 133 2.28 6.75 15.32
C GLU A 133 3.07 8.00 14.87
N ASP A 134 4.04 8.43 15.67
CA ASP A 134 4.88 9.58 15.33
C ASP A 134 5.87 9.28 14.21
N GLU A 135 6.46 8.08 14.19
CA GLU A 135 7.31 7.66 13.08
C GLU A 135 6.52 7.53 11.78
N ARG A 136 5.33 6.92 11.84
CA ARG A 136 4.42 6.86 10.72
C ARG A 136 4.12 8.25 10.18
N ARG A 137 3.64 9.16 11.02
CA ARG A 137 3.29 10.53 10.63
C ARG A 137 4.49 11.30 10.09
N ARG A 138 5.68 11.14 10.67
CA ARG A 138 6.91 11.79 10.16
C ARG A 138 7.27 11.29 8.77
N TRP A 139 7.22 9.98 8.55
CA TRP A 139 7.49 9.39 7.24
C TRP A 139 6.46 9.83 6.21
N GLU A 140 5.16 9.65 6.47
CA GLU A 140 4.07 10.02 5.55
C GLU A 140 4.16 11.49 5.11
N ARG A 141 4.37 12.42 6.05
CA ARG A 141 4.49 13.85 5.73
C ARG A 141 5.69 14.15 4.85
N ARG A 142 6.86 13.62 5.20
CA ARG A 142 8.11 13.84 4.44
C ARG A 142 7.94 13.31 3.02
N THR A 143 7.45 12.09 2.89
CA THR A 143 7.23 11.42 1.62
C THR A 143 6.19 12.14 0.76
N LEU A 144 5.09 12.61 1.34
CA LEU A 144 4.08 13.39 0.62
C LEU A 144 4.67 14.70 0.06
N LEU A 145 5.47 15.41 0.85
CA LEU A 145 6.14 16.64 0.39
C LEU A 145 7.13 16.36 -0.74
N GLU A 146 7.83 15.24 -0.70
CA GLU A 146 8.76 14.82 -1.75
C GLU A 146 8.02 14.49 -3.06
N LEU A 147 6.90 13.76 -2.97
CA LEU A 147 6.04 13.46 -4.11
C LEU A 147 5.46 14.73 -4.74
N LEU A 148 5.03 15.70 -3.94
CA LEU A 148 4.52 16.99 -4.43
C LEU A 148 5.61 17.74 -5.22
N ARG A 149 6.83 17.81 -4.67
CA ARG A 149 7.97 18.43 -5.38
C ARG A 149 8.27 17.74 -6.71
N LEU A 150 8.20 16.41 -6.74
CA LEU A 150 8.41 15.66 -7.96
C LEU A 150 7.32 15.97 -9.00
N SER A 151 6.06 16.08 -8.56
CA SER A 151 4.94 16.42 -9.45
C SER A 151 5.03 17.83 -10.04
N ASP A 152 5.50 18.80 -9.25
CA ASP A 152 5.75 20.17 -9.74
C ASP A 152 6.84 20.17 -10.82
N LEU A 153 7.90 19.39 -10.59
CA LEU A 153 9.01 19.29 -11.51
C LEU A 153 8.58 18.67 -12.85
N THR A 154 7.85 17.55 -12.82
CA THR A 154 7.36 16.89 -14.04
C THR A 154 6.41 17.78 -14.84
N ALA A 155 5.57 18.57 -14.16
CA ALA A 155 4.68 19.54 -14.81
C ALA A 155 5.45 20.61 -15.60
N VAL A 156 6.53 21.16 -15.01
CA VAL A 156 7.38 22.16 -15.68
C VAL A 156 8.07 21.57 -16.91
N TYR A 157 8.60 20.35 -16.82
CA TYR A 157 9.24 19.68 -17.96
C TYR A 157 8.24 19.35 -19.07
N ALA A 158 7.06 18.85 -18.73
CA ALA A 158 6.00 18.58 -19.70
C ALA A 158 5.57 19.85 -20.45
N ALA A 159 5.39 20.97 -19.74
CA ALA A 159 5.04 22.26 -20.33
C ALA A 159 6.12 22.76 -21.30
N ARG A 160 7.41 22.56 -20.98
CA ARG A 160 8.53 22.92 -21.88
C ARG A 160 8.57 22.02 -23.12
N ALA A 161 8.41 20.70 -22.97
CA ALA A 161 8.37 19.77 -24.10
C ALA A 161 7.23 20.11 -25.08
N LEU A 162 6.04 20.41 -24.57
CA LEU A 162 4.89 20.83 -25.38
C LEU A 162 5.15 22.14 -26.13
N LYS A 163 5.85 23.11 -25.51
CA LYS A 163 6.26 24.36 -26.18
C LYS A 163 7.26 24.09 -27.32
N HIS A 164 8.19 23.15 -27.16
CA HIS A 164 9.14 22.78 -28.21
C HIS A 164 8.46 22.05 -29.38
N VAL A 165 7.56 21.11 -29.11
CA VAL A 165 6.80 20.40 -30.16
C VAL A 165 5.94 21.36 -30.98
N LYS A 166 5.21 22.29 -30.34
CA LYS A 166 4.42 23.31 -31.04
C LYS A 166 5.28 24.21 -31.94
N ARG A 167 6.51 24.52 -31.53
CA ARG A 167 7.44 25.40 -32.28
C ARG A 167 8.08 24.69 -33.48
N VAL A 168 8.28 23.38 -33.39
CA VAL A 168 8.80 22.55 -34.50
C VAL A 168 7.71 22.25 -35.52
N GLY A 169 6.48 21.92 -35.09
CA GLY A 169 5.34 21.70 -35.99
C GLY A 169 4.96 22.93 -36.81
N SER A 170 4.93 24.11 -36.19
CA SER A 170 4.63 25.39 -36.86
C SER A 170 5.67 25.80 -37.92
N ARG A 171 6.91 25.28 -37.87
CA ARG A 171 7.94 25.54 -38.89
C ARG A 171 7.83 24.61 -40.11
N ALA A 172 7.23 23.44 -39.96
CA ALA A 172 7.07 22.47 -41.06
C ALA A 172 5.90 22.82 -42.00
N GLU A 173 4.85 23.48 -41.50
CA GLU A 173 3.67 23.88 -42.30
C GLU A 173 3.89 25.16 -43.14
N GLY A 174 4.95 25.93 -42.87
CA GLY A 174 5.26 27.17 -43.59
C GLY A 174 6.12 27.01 -44.86
N GLN A 175 6.47 25.78 -45.25
CA GLN A 175 7.26 25.47 -46.45
C GLN A 175 6.52 24.45 -47.32
N ALA A 176 5.36 24.83 -47.87
CA ALA A 176 4.80 24.15 -49.05
C ALA A 176 5.07 25.05 -50.28
N PRO A 177 5.80 24.58 -51.30
CA PRO A 177 6.06 25.38 -52.49
C PRO A 177 4.79 25.52 -53.32
N HIS A 178 4.38 26.75 -53.60
CA HIS A 178 3.44 27.06 -54.68
C HIS A 178 4.10 26.67 -56.01
N SER A 179 3.44 25.79 -56.77
CA SER A 179 3.64 25.59 -58.20
C SER A 179 2.27 25.39 -58.84
#